data_AF-G9KGH5-F1
#
_entry.id   AF-G9KGH5-F1
#
_cell.length_a   1.000
_cell.length_b   1.000
_cell.length_c   1.000
_cell.angle_alpha   90.00
_cell.angle_beta   90.00
_cell.angle_gamma   90.00
#
_symmetry.space_group_name_H-M   'P 1'
#
loop_
_entity.id
_entity.type
_entity.pdbx_description
1 polymer ?
#
loop_
_entity_poly.entity_id
_entity_poly.type
_entity_poly.pdbx_seq_one_letter_code
_entity_poly.pdbx_strand_id
1 'polypeptide(L)'
;METVLTIIALFYYPLEGSKSMNSVKYSSLVALAFVIRPTAIIPWIPLVFRHFWQEQKKLDLILHQFLPIGFVTLSLSLIVDRIFFGQWTLVQYNFLKFNVLQNLGTFYGSHPWHWYFSQGFPAVLGTHLPFFIHGCFLAPKRYRILLVTVLWTLLVYSMLSHKEFRFIYPVLPFCMVFCGYSLNHLKTWKKPALSFLFLSNMLLALYTGLVHQRGTLDVMTHVQELCYNKPNKSSASVFIMMPCHSTPYYSHVHYPLPMRFLQCPPDLTGKSQYLDEADIFYLNPLNWLDKEFHNDSTLPTHLIIFSILEEEISTFLISSNYERTAVFFHTHLPEGRTGSHIYVYERK
;
A
#
# COMPACT_ATOMS: atom_id res chain seq x y z
N MET A 1 4.96 8.65 4.70
CA MET A 1 5.23 9.18 6.06
C MET A 1 6.34 8.43 6.79
N GLU A 2 6.24 7.11 7.01
CA GLU A 2 7.27 6.32 7.73
C GLU A 2 8.70 6.50 7.17
N THR A 3 8.87 6.37 5.85
CA THR A 3 10.17 6.55 5.19
C THR A 3 10.72 7.96 5.38
N VAL A 4 9.86 8.98 5.31
CA VAL A 4 10.25 10.39 5.51
C VAL A 4 10.73 10.62 6.94
N LEU A 5 9.96 10.17 7.93
CA LEU A 5 10.35 10.26 9.34
C LEU A 5 11.62 9.47 9.63
N THR A 6 11.81 8.31 9.00
CA THR A 6 13.03 7.50 9.11
C THR A 6 14.24 8.26 8.57
N ILE A 7 14.13 8.93 7.41
CA ILE A 7 15.21 9.75 6.84
C ILE A 7 15.58 10.90 7.78
N ILE A 8 14.59 11.64 8.30
CA ILE A 8 14.83 12.77 9.20
C ILE A 8 15.43 12.27 10.52
N ALA A 9 14.95 11.16 11.08
CA ALA A 9 15.50 10.58 12.29
C ALA A 9 16.94 10.09 12.09
N LEU A 10 17.27 9.51 10.92
CA LEU A 10 18.64 9.09 10.60
C LEU A 10 19.63 10.24 10.56
N PHE A 11 19.20 11.44 10.18
CA PHE A 11 20.04 12.63 10.21
C PHE A 11 20.54 12.96 11.63
N TYR A 12 19.70 12.76 12.64
CA TYR A 12 20.03 13.01 14.05
C TYR A 12 20.61 11.80 14.78
N TYR A 13 20.60 10.61 14.16
CA TYR A 13 21.06 9.37 14.78
C TYR A 13 22.59 9.37 14.98
N PRO A 14 23.09 8.83 16.12
CA PRO A 14 24.52 8.75 16.46
C PRO A 14 25.32 7.78 15.58
N LEU A 15 25.44 8.06 14.28
CA LEU A 15 26.38 7.39 13.39
C LEU A 15 27.80 7.92 13.63
N GLU A 16 28.80 7.03 13.58
CA GLU A 16 30.21 7.36 13.73
C GLU A 16 30.66 8.43 12.73
N GLY A 17 30.98 9.62 13.23
CA GLY A 17 31.37 10.80 12.43
C GLY A 17 30.24 11.77 12.09
N SER A 18 29.03 11.58 12.63
CA SER A 18 27.92 12.54 12.50
C SER A 18 28.15 13.77 13.38
N LYS A 19 28.01 14.98 12.81
CA LYS A 19 28.09 16.25 13.54
C LYS A 19 26.76 16.69 14.15
N SER A 20 25.65 16.12 13.70
CA SER A 20 24.28 16.55 14.05
C SER A 20 23.60 15.60 15.04
N MET A 21 24.39 14.89 15.85
CA MET A 21 23.90 13.89 16.79
C MET A 21 23.00 14.52 17.85
N ASN A 22 21.75 14.05 17.95
CA ASN A 22 20.84 14.46 19.01
C ASN A 22 19.89 13.30 19.37
N SER A 23 20.16 12.72 20.54
CA SER A 23 19.46 11.53 20.99
C SER A 23 17.96 11.76 21.20
N VAL A 24 17.58 12.91 21.77
CA VAL A 24 16.19 13.30 21.97
C VAL A 24 15.45 13.45 20.65
N LYS A 25 16.03 14.18 19.68
CA LYS A 25 15.37 14.45 18.38
C LYS A 25 15.07 13.19 17.59
N TYR A 26 16.06 12.29 17.42
CA TYR A 26 15.80 11.07 16.67
C TYR A 26 14.78 10.18 17.41
N SER A 27 14.88 10.07 18.74
CA SER A 27 13.96 9.24 19.54
C SER A 27 12.52 9.74 19.46
N SER A 28 12.31 11.06 19.51
CA SER A 28 10.98 11.68 19.34
C SER A 28 10.40 11.44 17.95
N LEU A 29 11.23 11.51 16.90
CA LEU A 29 10.80 11.22 15.53
C LEU A 29 10.45 9.73 15.34
N VAL A 30 11.19 8.83 15.96
CA VAL A 30 10.89 7.38 15.95
C VAL A 30 9.61 7.09 16.72
N ALA A 31 9.41 7.71 17.89
CA ALA A 31 8.19 7.57 18.66
C ALA A 31 6.96 8.10 17.88
N LEU A 32 7.10 9.24 17.21
CA LEU A 32 6.06 9.77 16.31
C LEU A 32 5.77 8.81 15.15
N ALA A 33 6.82 8.24 14.52
CA ALA A 33 6.66 7.27 13.44
C ALA A 33 5.91 6.02 13.92
N PHE A 34 6.21 5.53 15.13
CA PHE A 34 5.52 4.39 15.75
C PHE A 34 4.04 4.69 16.04
N VAL A 35 3.71 5.88 16.55
CA VAL A 35 2.32 6.27 16.81
C VAL A 35 1.51 6.31 15.51
N ILE A 36 2.07 6.92 14.46
CA ILE A 36 1.43 6.96 13.13
C ILE A 36 1.30 5.54 12.56
N ARG A 37 2.33 4.71 12.73
CA ARG A 37 2.34 3.35 12.23
C ARG A 37 3.25 2.44 13.06
N PRO A 38 2.71 1.48 13.83
CA PRO A 38 3.48 0.64 14.76
C PRO A 38 4.64 -0.12 14.11
N THR A 39 4.49 -0.48 12.84
CA THR A 39 5.51 -1.22 12.08
C THR A 39 6.81 -0.44 11.84
N ALA A 40 6.77 0.90 11.97
CA ALA A 40 7.96 1.73 11.82
C ALA A 40 9.07 1.41 12.83
N ILE A 41 8.75 0.78 13.97
CA ILE A 41 9.77 0.40 14.97
C ILE A 41 10.70 -0.71 14.48
N ILE A 42 10.23 -1.59 13.58
CA ILE A 42 10.96 -2.78 13.13
C ILE A 42 12.37 -2.44 12.60
N PRO A 43 12.54 -1.52 11.62
CA PRO A 43 13.87 -1.12 11.16
C PRO A 43 14.69 -0.37 12.23
N TRP A 44 14.05 0.25 13.22
CA TRP A 44 14.74 1.00 14.27
C TRP A 44 15.27 0.12 15.39
N ILE A 45 14.77 -1.12 15.57
CA ILE A 45 15.22 -2.03 16.64
C ILE A 45 16.76 -2.21 16.64
N PRO A 46 17.43 -2.59 15.53
CA PRO A 46 18.88 -2.77 15.55
C PRO A 46 19.66 -1.47 15.82
N LEU A 47 19.13 -0.33 15.37
CA LEU A 47 19.75 0.99 15.55
C LEU A 47 19.65 1.45 17.01
N VAL A 48 18.45 1.38 17.59
CA VAL A 48 18.22 1.70 19.00
C VAL A 48 19.03 0.77 19.89
N PHE A 49 19.09 -0.52 19.56
CA PHE A 49 19.89 -1.50 20.30
C PHE A 49 21.40 -1.18 20.23
N ARG A 50 21.92 -0.82 19.05
CA ARG A 50 23.33 -0.39 18.91
C ARG A 50 23.61 0.83 19.79
N HIS A 51 22.75 1.84 19.75
CA HIS A 51 22.93 3.05 20.56
C HIS A 51 22.88 2.74 22.05
N PHE A 52 21.93 1.91 22.49
CA PHE A 52 21.85 1.45 23.88
C PHE A 52 23.10 0.68 24.33
N TRP A 53 23.69 -0.13 23.45
CA TRP A 53 24.91 -0.88 23.76
C TRP A 53 26.15 0.01 23.86
N GLN A 54 26.23 1.07 23.05
CA GLN A 54 27.34 2.02 23.04
C GLN A 54 27.31 2.99 24.24
N GLU A 55 26.11 3.26 24.77
CA GLU A 55 25.92 4.19 25.87
C GLU A 55 26.40 3.60 27.21
N GLN A 56 27.21 4.38 27.94
CA GLN A 56 27.73 3.95 29.25
C GLN A 56 26.66 4.05 30.34
N LYS A 57 25.86 5.12 30.31
CA LYS A 57 24.79 5.38 31.28
C LYS A 57 23.43 4.87 30.77
N LYS A 58 23.31 3.54 30.71
CA LYS A 58 22.14 2.83 30.17
C LYS A 58 20.83 3.20 30.87
N LEU A 59 20.84 3.30 32.19
CA LEU A 59 19.65 3.63 32.99
C LEU A 59 19.18 5.05 32.72
N ASP A 60 20.10 6.02 32.64
CA ASP A 60 19.76 7.41 32.37
C ASP A 60 19.14 7.56 30.97
N LEU A 61 19.69 6.87 29.96
CA LEU A 61 19.12 6.87 28.60
C LEU A 61 17.67 6.34 28.58
N ILE A 62 17.38 5.27 29.32
CA ILE A 62 16.03 4.72 29.38
C ILE A 62 15.09 5.66 30.17
N LEU A 63 15.47 6.00 31.40
CA LEU A 63 14.60 6.69 32.35
C LEU A 63 14.39 8.17 32.03
N HIS A 64 15.41 8.85 31.52
CA HIS A 64 15.34 10.29 31.24
C HIS A 64 15.08 10.63 29.78
N GLN A 65 15.18 9.65 28.86
CA GLN A 65 14.97 9.92 27.44
C GLN A 65 13.89 9.03 26.82
N PHE A 66 14.08 7.72 26.75
CA PHE A 66 13.13 6.85 26.04
C PHE A 66 11.76 6.79 26.73
N LEU A 67 11.72 6.62 28.06
CA LEU A 67 10.48 6.50 28.80
C LEU A 67 9.66 7.80 28.80
N PRO A 68 10.25 9.00 29.04
CA PRO A 68 9.49 10.25 28.96
C PRO A 68 8.97 10.54 27.55
N ILE A 69 9.79 10.31 26.52
CA ILE A 69 9.36 10.51 25.11
C ILE A 69 8.21 9.55 24.77
N GLY A 70 8.35 8.27 25.12
CA GLY A 70 7.30 7.27 24.90
C GLY A 70 6.01 7.61 25.64
N PHE A 71 6.10 8.00 26.90
CA PHE A 71 4.94 8.38 27.71
C PHE A 71 4.21 9.59 27.13
N VAL A 72 4.94 10.66 26.78
CA VAL A 72 4.34 11.86 26.20
C VAL A 72 3.68 11.56 24.86
N THR A 73 4.36 10.84 23.96
CA THR A 73 3.83 10.53 22.62
C THR A 73 2.63 9.59 22.66
N LEU A 74 2.64 8.55 23.51
CA LEU A 74 1.50 7.65 23.68
C LEU A 74 0.32 8.34 24.37
N SER A 75 0.57 9.18 25.37
CA SER A 75 -0.50 9.94 26.04
C SER A 75 -1.18 10.91 25.06
N LEU A 76 -0.40 11.59 24.22
CA LEU A 76 -0.93 12.43 23.15
C LEU A 76 -1.75 11.61 22.14
N SER A 77 -1.27 10.43 21.71
CA SER A 77 -2.04 9.53 20.85
C SER A 77 -3.37 9.15 21.49
N LEU A 78 -3.36 8.72 22.76
CA LEU A 78 -4.57 8.29 23.47
C LEU A 78 -5.60 9.42 23.60
N ILE A 79 -5.16 10.66 23.82
CA ILE A 79 -6.04 11.83 23.87
C ILE A 79 -6.67 12.06 22.49
N VAL A 80 -5.86 12.04 21.43
CA VAL A 80 -6.33 12.19 20.05
C VAL A 80 -7.35 11.08 19.71
N ASP A 81 -7.00 9.84 19.99
CA ASP A 81 -7.85 8.68 19.75
C ASP A 81 -9.18 8.80 20.52
N ARG A 82 -9.17 9.26 21.78
CA ARG A 82 -10.38 9.51 22.57
C ARG A 82 -11.27 10.60 21.95
N ILE A 83 -10.69 11.67 21.40
CA ILE A 83 -11.44 12.75 20.76
C ILE A 83 -12.17 12.24 19.51
N PHE A 84 -11.50 11.47 18.67
CA PHE A 84 -12.07 11.00 17.40
C PHE A 84 -13.00 9.79 17.55
N PHE A 85 -12.64 8.81 18.38
CA PHE A 85 -13.45 7.59 18.55
C PHE A 85 -14.53 7.71 19.63
N GLY A 86 -14.51 8.76 20.46
CA GLY A 86 -15.44 8.93 21.57
C GLY A 86 -15.24 7.93 22.72
N GLN A 87 -14.23 7.05 22.65
CA GLN A 87 -13.86 6.04 23.65
C GLN A 87 -12.34 5.93 23.77
N TRP A 88 -11.85 5.61 24.98
CA TRP A 88 -10.41 5.40 25.20
C TRP A 88 -9.97 4.17 24.41
N THR A 89 -9.23 4.41 23.34
CA THR A 89 -8.82 3.38 22.38
C THR A 89 -7.32 3.45 22.19
N LEU A 90 -6.63 2.35 22.48
CA LEU A 90 -5.21 2.24 22.17
C LEU A 90 -5.05 1.61 20.77
N VAL A 91 -4.97 2.46 19.75
CA VAL A 91 -4.94 2.03 18.34
C VAL A 91 -3.78 1.09 18.06
N GLN A 92 -2.61 1.32 18.66
CA GLN A 92 -1.41 0.50 18.45
C GLN A 92 -1.58 -0.92 18.99
N TYR A 93 -2.32 -1.11 20.10
CA TYR A 93 -2.67 -2.42 20.62
C TYR A 93 -3.71 -3.13 19.73
N ASN A 94 -4.74 -2.40 19.29
CA ASN A 94 -5.73 -2.96 18.36
C ASN A 94 -5.09 -3.39 17.03
N PHE A 95 -4.13 -2.61 16.53
CA PHE A 95 -3.32 -2.97 15.37
C PHE A 95 -2.58 -4.30 15.60
N LEU A 96 -1.90 -4.46 16.74
CA LEU A 96 -1.17 -5.69 17.07
C LEU A 96 -2.13 -6.89 17.17
N LYS A 97 -3.26 -6.71 17.85
CA LYS A 97 -4.29 -7.74 18.01
C LYS A 97 -4.82 -8.21 16.65
N PHE A 98 -5.20 -7.27 15.79
CA PHE A 98 -5.82 -7.58 14.50
C PHE A 98 -4.82 -8.17 13.50
N ASN A 99 -3.66 -7.53 13.33
CA ASN A 99 -2.73 -7.87 12.25
C ASN A 99 -1.77 -9.01 12.60
N VAL A 100 -1.35 -9.11 13.87
CA VAL A 100 -0.32 -10.06 14.29
C VAL A 100 -0.93 -11.23 15.07
N LEU A 101 -1.76 -10.95 16.08
CA LEU A 101 -2.30 -12.02 16.93
C LEU A 101 -3.43 -12.81 16.24
N GLN A 102 -4.31 -12.13 15.51
CA GLN A 102 -5.42 -12.76 14.78
C GLN A 102 -5.04 -13.17 13.35
N ASN A 103 -3.89 -12.72 12.82
CA ASN A 103 -3.35 -13.03 11.48
C ASN A 103 -4.37 -12.88 10.33
N LEU A 104 -5.31 -11.94 10.46
CA LEU A 104 -6.37 -11.69 9.48
C LEU A 104 -5.82 -11.14 8.15
N GLY A 105 -4.54 -10.71 8.12
CA GLY A 105 -3.86 -10.33 6.88
C GLY A 105 -3.81 -11.46 5.85
N THR A 106 -3.87 -12.73 6.26
CA THR A 106 -3.94 -13.88 5.36
C THR A 106 -5.14 -13.86 4.41
N PHE A 107 -6.22 -13.15 4.78
CA PHE A 107 -7.39 -12.93 3.93
C PHE A 107 -7.03 -12.23 2.61
N TYR A 108 -6.04 -11.33 2.63
CA TYR A 108 -5.59 -10.58 1.46
C TYR A 108 -4.51 -11.32 0.66
N GLY A 109 -4.42 -12.65 0.81
CA GLY A 109 -3.43 -13.49 0.18
C GLY A 109 -2.19 -13.72 1.04
N SER A 110 -1.43 -14.76 0.69
CA SER A 110 -0.21 -15.15 1.39
C SER A 110 0.92 -15.44 0.41
N HIS A 111 2.14 -15.25 0.89
CA HIS A 111 3.35 -15.50 0.11
C HIS A 111 4.34 -16.36 0.92
N PRO A 112 5.16 -17.19 0.25
CA PRO A 112 6.20 -17.97 0.91
C PRO A 112 7.14 -17.10 1.75
N TRP A 113 7.77 -17.68 2.78
CA TRP A 113 8.67 -16.96 3.68
C TRP A 113 9.80 -16.24 2.93
N HIS A 114 10.35 -16.85 1.89
CA HIS A 114 11.47 -16.30 1.11
C HIS A 114 11.05 -15.16 0.17
N TRP A 115 9.76 -14.85 0.03
CA TRP A 115 9.25 -13.94 -0.99
C TRP A 115 9.91 -12.57 -0.95
N TYR A 116 10.17 -12.02 0.25
CA TYR A 116 10.88 -10.75 0.36
C TYR A 116 12.32 -10.81 -0.14
N PHE A 117 13.02 -11.93 0.02
CA PHE A 117 14.38 -12.09 -0.48
C PHE A 117 14.41 -12.37 -1.99
N SER A 118 13.47 -13.16 -2.50
CA SER A 118 13.45 -13.60 -3.90
C SER A 118 12.77 -12.62 -4.87
N GLN A 119 11.74 -11.90 -4.42
CA GLN A 119 10.90 -11.06 -5.29
C GLN A 119 10.67 -9.66 -4.71
N GLY A 120 10.24 -9.59 -3.45
CA GLY A 120 9.87 -8.33 -2.78
C GLY A 120 10.98 -7.28 -2.80
N PHE A 121 12.14 -7.60 -2.21
CA PHE A 121 13.27 -6.69 -2.12
C PHE A 121 13.92 -6.39 -3.47
N PRO A 122 14.13 -7.38 -4.38
CA PRO A 122 14.55 -7.10 -5.76
C PRO A 122 13.62 -6.13 -6.49
N ALA A 123 12.30 -6.30 -6.39
CA ALA A 123 11.34 -5.42 -7.05
C ALA A 123 11.37 -4.00 -6.47
N VAL A 124 11.46 -3.87 -5.15
CA VAL A 124 11.51 -2.56 -4.47
C VAL A 124 12.79 -1.78 -4.78
N LEU A 125 13.94 -2.46 -4.92
CA LEU A 125 15.17 -1.82 -5.37
C LEU A 125 15.22 -1.61 -6.88
N GLY A 126 14.55 -2.45 -7.66
CA GLY A 126 14.53 -2.41 -9.11
C GLY A 126 15.96 -2.35 -9.68
N THR A 127 16.20 -1.36 -10.55
CA THR A 127 17.50 -1.16 -11.20
C THR A 127 18.62 -0.72 -10.25
N HIS A 128 18.33 -0.35 -9.00
CA HIS A 128 19.33 -0.07 -7.98
C HIS A 128 19.93 -1.34 -7.35
N LEU A 129 19.32 -2.51 -7.53
CA LEU A 129 19.75 -3.75 -6.87
C LEU A 129 21.24 -4.10 -7.11
N PRO A 130 21.78 -4.07 -8.35
CA PRO A 130 23.20 -4.37 -8.57
C PRO A 130 24.12 -3.36 -7.86
N PHE A 131 23.72 -2.10 -7.80
CA PHE A 131 24.48 -1.05 -7.12
C PHE A 131 24.45 -1.22 -5.60
N PHE A 132 23.31 -1.64 -5.04
CA PHE A 132 23.19 -2.00 -3.63
C PHE A 132 24.13 -3.15 -3.27
N ILE A 133 24.10 -4.24 -4.04
CA ILE A 133 24.95 -5.42 -3.80
C ILE A 133 26.43 -5.03 -3.87
N HIS A 134 26.86 -4.37 -4.94
CA HIS A 134 28.23 -3.88 -5.08
C HIS A 134 28.63 -2.94 -3.93
N GLY A 135 27.71 -2.05 -3.52
CA GLY A 135 27.90 -1.12 -2.42
C GLY A 135 28.09 -1.80 -1.06
N CYS A 136 27.42 -2.92 -0.82
CA CYS A 136 27.56 -3.70 0.42
C CYS A 136 28.99 -4.21 0.63
N PHE A 137 29.72 -4.53 -0.44
CA PHE A 137 31.11 -4.97 -0.37
C PHE A 137 32.10 -3.82 -0.20
N LEU A 138 31.76 -2.61 -0.67
CA LEU A 138 32.63 -1.44 -0.64
C LEU A 138 32.45 -0.56 0.61
N ALA A 139 31.26 -0.54 1.19
CA ALA A 139 30.94 0.38 2.27
C ALA A 139 31.81 0.11 3.52
N PRO A 140 32.32 1.17 4.19
CA PRO A 140 33.09 1.03 5.42
C PRO A 140 32.33 0.27 6.52
N LYS A 141 33.08 -0.47 7.36
CA LYS A 141 32.51 -1.31 8.44
C LYS A 141 31.51 -0.58 9.35
N ARG A 142 31.68 0.73 9.57
CA ARG A 142 30.76 1.56 10.40
C ARG A 142 29.30 1.55 9.93
N TYR A 143 29.07 1.36 8.62
CA TYR A 143 27.73 1.32 8.02
C TYR A 143 27.10 -0.07 8.00
N ARG A 144 27.82 -1.12 8.46
CA ARG A 144 27.26 -2.47 8.54
C ARG A 144 26.00 -2.55 9.38
N ILE A 145 25.81 -1.65 10.35
CA ILE A 145 24.55 -1.60 11.11
C ILE A 145 23.34 -1.35 10.20
N LEU A 146 23.50 -0.54 9.13
CA LEU A 146 22.40 -0.24 8.21
C LEU A 146 22.07 -1.47 7.38
N LEU A 147 23.07 -2.27 6.99
CA LEU A 147 22.85 -3.57 6.34
C LEU A 147 22.15 -4.56 7.28
N VAL A 148 22.58 -4.62 8.55
CA VAL A 148 21.91 -5.42 9.58
C VAL A 148 20.46 -4.98 9.73
N THR A 149 20.17 -3.69 9.75
CA THR A 149 18.80 -3.15 9.78
C THR A 149 17.97 -3.59 8.58
N VAL A 150 18.52 -3.56 7.36
CA VAL A 150 17.84 -4.05 6.15
C VAL A 150 17.52 -5.54 6.31
N LEU A 151 18.52 -6.37 6.61
CA LEU A 151 18.35 -7.82 6.74
C LEU A 151 17.38 -8.20 7.87
N TRP A 152 17.48 -7.54 9.02
CA TRP A 152 16.56 -7.69 10.14
C TRP A 152 15.12 -7.41 9.72
N THR A 153 14.89 -6.29 9.05
CA THR A 153 13.55 -5.89 8.62
C THR A 153 12.97 -6.89 7.63
N LEU A 154 13.76 -7.34 6.64
CA LEU A 154 13.34 -8.38 5.70
C LEU A 154 13.02 -9.69 6.41
N LEU A 155 13.82 -10.10 7.39
CA LEU A 155 13.61 -11.33 8.16
C LEU A 155 12.32 -11.27 8.98
N VAL A 156 12.10 -10.19 9.73
CA VAL A 156 10.88 -10.01 10.56
C VAL A 156 9.62 -10.07 9.69
N TYR A 157 9.58 -9.33 8.57
CA TYR A 157 8.42 -9.36 7.68
C TYR A 157 8.29 -10.69 6.91
N SER A 158 9.39 -11.42 6.70
CA SER A 158 9.34 -12.75 6.07
C SER A 158 8.60 -13.78 6.91
N MET A 159 8.56 -13.59 8.24
CA MET A 159 7.82 -14.45 9.17
C MET A 159 6.30 -14.25 9.10
N LEU A 160 5.81 -13.15 8.52
CA LEU A 160 4.38 -12.91 8.36
C LEU A 160 3.85 -13.61 7.12
N SER A 161 2.67 -14.22 7.20
CA SER A 161 2.04 -14.92 6.06
C SER A 161 1.70 -13.97 4.92
N HIS A 162 1.09 -12.83 5.25
CA HIS A 162 0.75 -11.78 4.29
C HIS A 162 1.92 -10.82 4.09
N LYS A 163 2.19 -10.47 2.83
CA LYS A 163 3.34 -9.66 2.44
C LYS A 163 2.95 -8.68 1.35
N GLU A 164 3.45 -7.47 1.46
CA GLU A 164 3.28 -6.42 0.47
C GLU A 164 4.59 -5.65 0.28
N PHE A 165 4.80 -5.07 -0.91
CA PHE A 165 5.98 -4.27 -1.20
C PHE A 165 6.10 -3.05 -0.27
N ARG A 166 4.98 -2.40 0.07
CA ARG A 166 4.97 -1.18 0.89
C ARG A 166 5.47 -1.38 2.33
N PHE A 167 5.47 -2.60 2.86
CA PHE A 167 5.94 -2.89 4.22
C PHE A 167 7.45 -2.72 4.38
N ILE A 168 8.21 -2.96 3.29
CA ILE A 168 9.67 -2.86 3.32
C ILE A 168 10.20 -1.52 2.79
N TYR A 169 9.34 -0.59 2.34
CA TYR A 169 9.75 0.75 1.91
C TYR A 169 10.60 1.53 2.92
N PRO A 170 10.39 1.40 4.25
CA PRO A 170 11.25 2.04 5.24
C PRO A 170 12.74 1.63 5.15
N VAL A 171 13.08 0.54 4.46
CA VAL A 171 14.48 0.11 4.31
C VAL A 171 15.23 0.82 3.17
N LEU A 172 14.50 1.46 2.24
CA LEU A 172 15.08 2.11 1.07
C LEU A 172 16.16 3.14 1.41
N PRO A 173 15.98 4.04 2.39
CA PRO A 173 17.03 5.01 2.75
C PRO A 173 18.36 4.36 3.12
N PHE A 174 18.32 3.24 3.85
CA PHE A 174 19.53 2.48 4.21
C PHE A 174 20.21 1.90 2.97
N CYS A 175 19.41 1.35 2.04
CA CYS A 175 19.92 0.79 0.80
C CYS A 175 20.58 1.86 -0.08
N MET A 176 20.01 3.06 -0.14
CA MET A 176 20.54 4.16 -0.94
C MET A 176 21.92 4.62 -0.47
N VAL A 177 22.26 4.46 0.82
CA VAL A 177 23.63 4.70 1.31
C VAL A 177 24.64 3.78 0.60
N PHE A 178 24.34 2.48 0.49
CA PHE A 178 25.21 1.53 -0.21
C PHE A 178 25.26 1.79 -1.71
N CYS A 179 24.12 2.10 -2.34
CA CYS A 179 24.09 2.53 -3.75
C CYS A 179 24.99 3.75 -4.00
N GLY A 180 24.99 4.73 -3.09
CA GLY A 180 25.85 5.90 -3.16
C GLY A 180 27.34 5.55 -3.11
N TYR A 181 27.74 4.62 -2.23
CA TYR A 181 29.12 4.10 -2.19
C TYR A 181 29.54 3.43 -3.49
N SER A 182 28.68 2.59 -4.03
CA SER A 182 28.89 1.91 -5.31
C SER A 182 29.10 2.91 -6.45
N LEU A 183 28.18 3.88 -6.60
CA LEU A 183 28.26 4.91 -7.64
C LEU A 183 29.48 5.82 -7.51
N ASN A 184 29.90 6.13 -6.28
CA ASN A 184 31.10 6.93 -6.06
C ASN A 184 32.38 6.20 -6.51
N HIS A 185 32.40 4.87 -6.41
CA HIS A 185 33.56 4.06 -6.81
C HIS A 185 33.63 3.83 -8.33
N LEU A 186 32.53 4.00 -9.06
CA LEU A 186 32.43 3.69 -10.49
C LEU A 186 33.16 4.67 -11.43
N LYS A 187 34.01 5.58 -10.95
CA LYS A 187 34.85 6.53 -11.74
C LYS A 187 34.24 6.89 -13.11
N THR A 188 34.77 6.33 -14.21
CA THR A 188 34.35 6.59 -15.60
C THR A 188 32.89 6.18 -15.89
N TRP A 189 32.39 5.11 -15.27
CA TRP A 189 31.05 4.58 -15.44
C TRP A 189 29.98 5.28 -14.60
N LYS A 190 30.35 6.24 -13.75
CA LYS A 190 29.40 6.96 -12.88
C LYS A 190 28.30 7.68 -13.65
N LYS A 191 28.65 8.43 -14.71
CA LYS A 191 27.66 9.18 -15.52
C LYS A 191 26.72 8.25 -16.30
N PRO A 192 27.22 7.24 -17.03
CA PRO A 192 26.35 6.23 -17.65
C PRO A 192 25.44 5.53 -16.65
N ALA A 193 25.95 5.11 -15.49
CA ALA A 193 25.16 4.45 -14.46
C ALA A 193 24.03 5.35 -13.92
N LEU A 194 24.33 6.61 -13.62
CA LEU A 194 23.31 7.58 -13.19
C LEU A 194 22.26 7.83 -14.28
N SER A 195 22.68 7.94 -15.54
CA SER A 195 21.77 8.11 -16.68
C SER A 195 20.85 6.89 -16.84
N PHE A 196 21.40 5.68 -16.75
CA PHE A 196 20.62 4.44 -16.79
C PHE A 196 19.62 4.35 -15.63
N LEU A 197 20.05 4.63 -14.40
CA LEU A 197 19.16 4.64 -13.23
C LEU A 197 18.05 5.66 -13.39
N PHE A 198 18.36 6.87 -13.83
CA PHE A 198 17.35 7.91 -14.06
C PHE A 198 16.36 7.50 -15.16
N LEU A 199 16.85 7.09 -16.33
CA LEU A 199 16.00 6.78 -17.47
C LEU A 199 15.12 5.55 -17.18
N SER A 200 15.68 4.48 -16.60
CA SER A 200 14.89 3.29 -16.26
C SER A 200 13.78 3.57 -15.25
N ASN A 201 14.06 4.34 -14.19
CA ASN A 201 13.04 4.71 -13.20
C ASN A 201 12.04 5.72 -13.76
N MET A 202 12.48 6.69 -14.57
CA MET A 202 11.59 7.69 -15.18
C MET A 202 10.61 7.04 -16.16
N LEU A 203 11.09 6.16 -17.05
CA LEU A 203 10.23 5.44 -17.98
C LEU A 203 9.19 4.59 -17.25
N LEU A 204 9.62 3.85 -16.22
CA LEU A 204 8.70 3.05 -15.41
C LEU A 204 7.67 3.94 -14.71
N ALA A 205 8.11 5.03 -14.06
CA ALA A 205 7.24 5.95 -13.33
C ALA A 205 6.22 6.62 -14.26
N LEU A 206 6.62 7.05 -15.46
CA LEU A 206 5.70 7.61 -16.45
C LEU A 206 4.69 6.59 -16.93
N TYR A 207 5.12 5.37 -17.24
CA TYR A 207 4.21 4.31 -17.66
C TYR A 207 3.21 3.94 -16.56
N THR A 208 3.68 3.67 -15.34
CA THR A 208 2.81 3.28 -14.22
C THR A 208 1.98 4.42 -13.67
N GLY A 209 2.42 5.66 -13.84
CA GLY A 209 1.71 6.85 -13.36
C GLY A 209 0.70 7.42 -14.35
N LEU A 210 0.89 7.21 -15.66
CA LEU A 210 0.07 7.85 -16.70
C LEU A 210 -0.70 6.88 -17.61
N VAL A 211 -0.33 5.59 -17.64
CA VAL A 211 -0.88 4.62 -18.59
C VAL A 211 -1.42 3.38 -17.90
N HIS A 212 -0.59 2.67 -17.15
CA HIS A 212 -0.99 1.42 -16.51
C HIS A 212 -2.03 1.65 -15.42
N GLN A 213 -3.10 0.86 -15.45
CA GLN A 213 -4.25 0.91 -14.56
C GLN A 213 -5.01 2.26 -14.53
N ARG A 214 -4.77 3.16 -15.48
CA ARG A 214 -5.40 4.49 -15.52
C ARG A 214 -6.92 4.46 -15.72
N GLY A 215 -7.44 3.43 -16.41
CA GLY A 215 -8.87 3.36 -16.75
C GLY A 215 -9.83 3.48 -15.56
N THR A 216 -9.40 3.12 -14.34
CA THR A 216 -10.22 3.25 -13.13
C THR A 216 -10.42 4.70 -12.69
N LEU A 217 -9.51 5.60 -13.07
CA LEU A 217 -9.66 7.05 -12.91
C LEU A 217 -10.50 7.63 -14.05
N ASP A 218 -10.18 7.27 -15.30
CA ASP A 218 -10.88 7.79 -16.47
C ASP A 218 -12.38 7.45 -16.43
N VAL A 219 -12.76 6.24 -16.02
CA VAL A 219 -14.16 5.84 -15.88
C VAL A 219 -14.88 6.62 -14.77
N MET A 220 -14.21 6.99 -13.68
CA MET A 220 -14.82 7.79 -12.62
C MET A 220 -14.98 9.26 -13.03
N THR A 221 -14.07 9.78 -13.86
CA THR A 221 -14.25 11.09 -14.52
C THR A 221 -15.49 11.07 -15.42
N HIS A 222 -15.67 9.99 -16.20
CA HIS A 222 -16.88 9.83 -17.01
C HIS A 222 -18.15 9.78 -16.16
N VAL A 223 -18.15 9.03 -15.04
CA VAL A 223 -19.28 8.99 -14.09
C VAL A 223 -19.59 10.37 -13.52
N GLN A 224 -18.57 11.17 -13.23
CA GLN A 224 -18.73 12.55 -12.78
C GLN A 224 -19.39 13.43 -13.87
N GLU A 225 -19.00 13.29 -15.14
CA GLU A 225 -19.60 14.02 -16.26
C GLU A 225 -21.07 13.66 -16.49
N LEU A 226 -21.47 12.41 -16.25
CA LEU A 226 -22.88 11.99 -16.30
C LEU A 226 -23.75 12.80 -15.32
N CYS A 227 -23.20 13.18 -14.17
CA CYS A 227 -23.89 13.95 -13.14
C CYS A 227 -24.08 15.42 -13.55
N TYR A 228 -23.07 16.02 -14.18
CA TYR A 228 -23.12 17.43 -14.59
C TYR A 228 -23.98 17.68 -15.82
N ASN A 229 -23.94 16.77 -16.80
CA ASN A 229 -24.60 16.98 -18.09
C ASN A 229 -26.09 16.64 -18.09
N LYS A 230 -26.60 15.94 -17.07
CA LYS A 230 -28.02 15.54 -16.96
C LYS A 230 -28.60 15.86 -15.57
N PRO A 231 -28.70 17.13 -15.15
CA PRO A 231 -29.25 17.49 -13.84
C PRO A 231 -30.70 17.05 -13.63
N ASN A 232 -31.45 16.77 -14.70
CA ASN A 232 -32.82 16.26 -14.66
C ASN A 232 -32.95 14.71 -14.65
N LYS A 233 -31.85 13.94 -14.79
CA LYS A 233 -31.87 12.49 -14.50
C LYS A 233 -31.65 12.28 -13.00
N SER A 234 -32.67 12.59 -12.20
CA SER A 234 -32.73 12.34 -10.75
C SER A 234 -32.72 10.86 -10.35
N SER A 235 -32.55 9.93 -11.31
CA SER A 235 -32.64 8.48 -11.14
C SER A 235 -31.42 7.70 -11.64
N ALA A 236 -30.30 8.36 -11.96
CA ALA A 236 -29.09 7.64 -12.36
C ALA A 236 -28.52 6.82 -11.19
N SER A 237 -28.20 5.55 -11.43
CA SER A 237 -27.59 4.63 -10.48
C SER A 237 -26.51 3.80 -11.17
N VAL A 238 -25.36 3.65 -10.52
CA VAL A 238 -24.20 2.98 -11.11
C VAL A 238 -23.87 1.74 -10.29
N PHE A 239 -23.75 0.60 -10.98
CA PHE A 239 -23.25 -0.62 -10.38
C PHE A 239 -21.90 -1.01 -10.99
N ILE A 240 -20.88 -1.09 -10.14
CA ILE A 240 -19.50 -1.40 -10.51
C ILE A 240 -19.24 -2.88 -10.22
N MET A 241 -19.30 -3.72 -11.26
CA MET A 241 -19.04 -5.15 -11.19
C MET A 241 -17.58 -5.44 -11.55
N MET A 242 -16.71 -4.81 -10.77
CA MET A 242 -15.27 -5.00 -10.80
C MET A 242 -14.83 -5.55 -9.44
N PRO A 243 -13.63 -6.14 -9.32
CA PRO A 243 -13.08 -6.49 -8.02
C PRO A 243 -13.16 -5.32 -7.04
N CYS A 244 -13.37 -5.59 -5.76
CA CYS A 244 -13.50 -4.54 -4.77
C CYS A 244 -12.35 -3.55 -4.82
N HIS A 245 -12.64 -2.29 -4.48
CA HIS A 245 -11.64 -1.22 -4.40
C HIS A 245 -10.88 -0.96 -5.72
N SER A 246 -11.40 -1.41 -6.86
CA SER A 246 -10.81 -1.13 -8.18
C SER A 246 -10.87 0.35 -8.55
N THR A 247 -11.87 1.10 -8.07
CA THR A 247 -12.07 2.52 -8.42
C THR A 247 -12.04 3.41 -7.18
N PRO A 248 -11.62 4.69 -7.31
CA PRO A 248 -11.58 5.64 -6.19
C PRO A 248 -12.97 6.13 -5.72
N TYR A 249 -14.04 5.75 -6.43
CA TYR A 249 -15.41 5.98 -5.98
C TYR A 249 -15.73 7.46 -5.69
N TYR A 250 -16.43 7.76 -4.59
CA TYR A 250 -16.80 9.14 -4.22
C TYR A 250 -15.62 10.08 -3.97
N SER A 251 -14.41 9.56 -3.73
CA SER A 251 -13.22 10.41 -3.58
C SER A 251 -12.80 11.09 -4.89
N HIS A 252 -13.34 10.64 -6.03
CA HIS A 252 -13.11 11.23 -7.35
C HIS A 252 -14.38 11.85 -7.93
N VAL A 253 -15.55 11.21 -7.74
CA VAL A 253 -16.82 11.66 -8.33
C VAL A 253 -17.34 12.95 -7.67
N HIS A 254 -17.17 13.11 -6.35
CA HIS A 254 -17.61 14.29 -5.59
C HIS A 254 -19.09 14.70 -5.79
N TYR A 255 -19.97 13.74 -6.08
CA TYR A 255 -21.40 13.97 -6.29
C TYR A 255 -22.23 12.85 -5.61
N PRO A 256 -23.40 13.14 -5.01
CA PRO A 256 -24.23 12.16 -4.30
C PRO A 256 -25.03 11.27 -5.27
N LEU A 257 -24.35 10.66 -6.24
CA LEU A 257 -24.90 9.68 -7.17
C LEU A 257 -25.06 8.34 -6.45
N PRO A 258 -26.23 7.65 -6.49
CA PRO A 258 -26.34 6.28 -6.01
C PRO A 258 -25.37 5.37 -6.76
N MET A 259 -24.34 4.90 -6.07
CA MET A 259 -23.38 3.94 -6.59
C MET A 259 -23.33 2.72 -5.68
N ARG A 260 -23.02 1.56 -6.26
CA ARG A 260 -22.70 0.32 -5.55
C ARG A 260 -21.55 -0.38 -6.25
N PHE A 261 -20.73 -1.08 -5.48
CA PHE A 261 -19.72 -2.02 -5.98
C PHE A 261 -19.82 -3.32 -5.19
N LEU A 262 -19.27 -4.40 -5.72
CA LEU A 262 -19.23 -5.71 -5.06
C LEU A 262 -18.41 -5.62 -3.76
N GLN A 263 -19.00 -6.01 -2.62
CA GLN A 263 -18.34 -5.93 -1.32
C GLN A 263 -17.46 -7.15 -1.05
N CYS A 264 -16.35 -6.93 -0.35
CA CYS A 264 -15.51 -8.00 0.20
C CYS A 264 -15.05 -7.66 1.62
N PRO A 265 -15.98 -7.66 2.59
CA PRO A 265 -15.61 -7.47 3.97
C PRO A 265 -14.79 -8.69 4.45
N PRO A 266 -13.70 -8.47 5.22
CA PRO A 266 -12.94 -9.58 5.77
C PRO A 266 -13.78 -10.37 6.78
N ASP A 267 -13.56 -11.68 6.87
CA ASP A 267 -14.25 -12.50 7.85
C ASP A 267 -13.75 -12.22 9.27
N LEU A 268 -14.61 -11.60 10.08
CA LEU A 268 -14.37 -11.38 11.50
C LEU A 268 -14.95 -12.49 12.39
N THR A 269 -15.65 -13.46 11.79
CA THR A 269 -16.36 -14.54 12.50
C THR A 269 -15.54 -15.83 12.63
N GLY A 270 -14.46 -15.97 11.85
CA GLY A 270 -13.52 -17.10 11.94
C GLY A 270 -14.03 -18.38 11.28
N LYS A 271 -14.92 -18.28 10.30
CA LYS A 271 -15.43 -19.42 9.54
C LYS A 271 -14.38 -19.89 8.53
N SER A 272 -14.15 -21.20 8.47
CA SER A 272 -13.38 -21.81 7.38
C SER A 272 -14.14 -21.65 6.06
N GLN A 273 -13.44 -21.22 4.99
CA GLN A 273 -14.01 -21.06 3.63
C GLN A 273 -15.10 -19.98 3.53
N TYR A 274 -14.92 -18.86 4.22
CA TYR A 274 -15.76 -17.68 4.00
C TYR A 274 -15.64 -17.19 2.54
N LEU A 275 -16.80 -16.95 1.91
CA LEU A 275 -16.91 -16.30 0.61
C LEU A 275 -17.66 -14.98 0.81
N ASP A 276 -17.10 -13.89 0.32
CA ASP A 276 -17.76 -12.60 0.31
C ASP A 276 -18.68 -12.41 -0.93
N GLU A 277 -19.38 -11.27 -0.99
CA GLU A 277 -20.28 -10.94 -2.10
C GLU A 277 -19.55 -11.00 -3.46
N ALA A 278 -18.35 -10.44 -3.55
CA ALA A 278 -17.56 -10.44 -4.77
C ALA A 278 -17.16 -11.86 -5.18
N ASP A 279 -16.73 -12.70 -4.24
CA ASP A 279 -16.40 -14.10 -4.53
C ASP A 279 -17.60 -14.91 -5.00
N ILE A 280 -18.76 -14.76 -4.34
CA ILE A 280 -20.00 -15.44 -4.75
C ILE A 280 -20.43 -14.97 -6.15
N PHE A 281 -20.29 -13.67 -6.45
CA PHE A 281 -20.56 -13.12 -7.78
C PHE A 281 -19.66 -13.76 -8.84
N TYR A 282 -18.34 -13.76 -8.64
CA TYR A 282 -17.39 -14.27 -9.63
C TYR A 282 -17.38 -15.81 -9.76
N LEU A 283 -18.07 -16.55 -8.89
CA LEU A 283 -18.27 -18.00 -9.07
C LEU A 283 -19.32 -18.32 -10.15
N ASN A 284 -20.36 -17.50 -10.27
CA ASN A 284 -21.39 -17.64 -11.31
C ASN A 284 -22.11 -16.29 -11.52
N PRO A 285 -21.54 -15.39 -12.35
CA PRO A 285 -22.05 -14.03 -12.49
C PRO A 285 -23.49 -13.95 -12.96
N LEU A 286 -23.89 -14.78 -13.95
CA LEU A 286 -25.25 -14.79 -14.48
C LEU A 286 -26.28 -15.16 -13.42
N ASN A 287 -26.09 -16.29 -12.75
CA ASN A 287 -27.03 -16.75 -11.72
C ASN A 287 -27.09 -15.76 -10.54
N TRP A 288 -25.98 -15.09 -10.23
CA TRP A 288 -25.96 -14.05 -9.21
C TRP A 288 -26.79 -12.83 -9.65
N LEU A 289 -26.59 -12.36 -10.89
CA LEU A 289 -27.31 -11.22 -11.44
C LEU A 289 -28.81 -11.48 -11.55
N ASP A 290 -29.20 -12.66 -12.02
CA ASP A 290 -30.60 -13.07 -12.12
C ASP A 290 -31.28 -13.09 -10.74
N LYS A 291 -30.54 -13.48 -9.69
CA LYS A 291 -31.01 -13.47 -8.30
C LYS A 291 -31.11 -12.08 -7.69
N GLU A 292 -30.11 -11.26 -7.93
CA GLU A 292 -30.06 -9.90 -7.37
C GLU A 292 -31.11 -9.00 -8.04
N PHE A 293 -31.29 -9.14 -9.34
CA PHE A 293 -32.12 -8.26 -10.17
C PHE A 293 -33.35 -8.98 -10.73
N HIS A 294 -34.10 -9.67 -9.86
CA HIS A 294 -35.37 -10.31 -10.24
C HIS A 294 -36.45 -9.33 -10.76
N ASN A 295 -36.37 -8.05 -10.37
CA ASN A 295 -37.32 -7.00 -10.74
C ASN A 295 -36.63 -5.87 -11.51
N ASP A 296 -37.19 -5.47 -12.65
CA ASP A 296 -36.65 -4.40 -13.51
C ASP A 296 -36.52 -3.03 -12.81
N SER A 297 -37.30 -2.80 -11.75
CA SER A 297 -37.24 -1.58 -10.94
C SER A 297 -35.96 -1.46 -10.12
N THR A 298 -35.25 -2.56 -9.88
CA THR A 298 -34.01 -2.61 -9.08
C THR A 298 -32.75 -2.51 -9.94
N LEU A 299 -32.88 -2.66 -11.26
CA LEU A 299 -31.76 -2.61 -12.19
C LEU A 299 -31.11 -1.22 -12.22
N PRO A 300 -29.77 -1.16 -12.14
CA PRO A 300 -29.03 0.09 -12.20
C PRO A 300 -29.10 0.72 -13.59
N THR A 301 -29.02 2.05 -13.70
CA THR A 301 -29.03 2.69 -15.02
C THR A 301 -27.71 2.52 -15.77
N HIS A 302 -26.60 2.38 -15.04
CA HIS A 302 -25.28 2.15 -15.62
C HIS A 302 -24.58 0.96 -14.98
N LEU A 303 -23.89 0.18 -15.81
CA LEU A 303 -23.01 -0.91 -15.39
C LEU A 303 -21.57 -0.59 -15.78
N ILE A 304 -20.63 -0.84 -14.87
CA ILE A 304 -19.20 -0.69 -15.12
C ILE A 304 -18.53 -2.03 -14.88
N ILE A 305 -17.87 -2.56 -15.91
CA ILE A 305 -17.23 -3.88 -15.87
C ILE A 305 -15.83 -3.86 -16.45
N PHE A 306 -14.99 -4.79 -16.03
CA PHE A 306 -13.79 -5.13 -16.79
C PHE A 306 -14.16 -5.95 -18.03
N SER A 307 -13.39 -5.80 -19.10
CA SER A 307 -13.65 -6.44 -20.40
C SER A 307 -13.76 -7.96 -20.32
N ILE A 308 -13.05 -8.60 -19.39
CA ILE A 308 -13.06 -10.06 -19.23
C ILE A 308 -14.42 -10.60 -18.77
N LEU A 309 -15.23 -9.78 -18.08
CA LEU A 309 -16.53 -10.19 -17.58
C LEU A 309 -17.63 -10.15 -18.65
N GLU A 310 -17.42 -9.44 -19.77
CA GLU A 310 -18.46 -9.21 -20.80
C GLU A 310 -19.03 -10.53 -21.36
N GLU A 311 -18.16 -11.49 -21.67
CA GLU A 311 -18.60 -12.77 -22.25
C GLU A 311 -19.50 -13.55 -21.29
N GLU A 312 -19.13 -13.58 -20.00
CA GLU A 312 -19.86 -14.30 -18.96
C GLU A 312 -21.25 -13.72 -18.69
N ILE A 313 -21.43 -12.38 -18.80
CA ILE A 313 -22.72 -11.73 -18.49
C ILE A 313 -23.50 -11.26 -19.74
N SER A 314 -23.05 -11.65 -20.93
CA SER A 314 -23.59 -11.17 -22.21
C SER A 314 -25.10 -11.37 -22.36
N THR A 315 -25.63 -12.52 -21.91
CA THR A 315 -27.07 -12.81 -21.96
C THR A 315 -27.88 -11.86 -21.09
N PHE A 316 -27.40 -11.55 -19.88
CA PHE A 316 -28.03 -10.59 -18.97
C PHE A 316 -28.02 -9.16 -19.53
N LEU A 317 -26.90 -8.75 -20.16
CA LEU A 317 -26.79 -7.43 -20.79
C LEU A 317 -27.82 -7.26 -21.91
N ILE A 318 -27.97 -8.29 -22.75
CA ILE A 318 -28.94 -8.28 -23.87
C ILE A 318 -30.38 -8.33 -23.36
N SER A 319 -30.70 -9.24 -22.42
CA SER A 319 -32.06 -9.39 -21.90
C SER A 319 -32.56 -8.15 -21.16
N SER A 320 -31.64 -7.43 -20.53
CA SER A 320 -31.93 -6.24 -19.72
C SER A 320 -31.77 -4.91 -20.50
N ASN A 321 -31.61 -4.97 -21.83
CA ASN A 321 -31.48 -3.81 -22.72
C ASN A 321 -30.33 -2.85 -22.37
N TYR A 322 -29.16 -3.38 -22.00
CA TYR A 322 -27.96 -2.60 -21.80
C TYR A 322 -27.17 -2.44 -23.10
N GLU A 323 -26.74 -1.21 -23.39
CA GLU A 323 -25.85 -0.93 -24.52
C GLU A 323 -24.54 -0.31 -24.05
N ARG A 324 -23.45 -0.73 -24.68
CA ARG A 324 -22.12 -0.20 -24.38
C ARG A 324 -21.99 1.23 -24.89
N THR A 325 -21.79 2.17 -23.98
CA THR A 325 -21.71 3.61 -24.29
C THR A 325 -20.28 4.16 -24.22
N ALA A 326 -19.40 3.56 -23.41
CA ALA A 326 -18.01 4.00 -23.32
C ALA A 326 -17.03 2.84 -23.09
N VAL A 327 -15.78 3.05 -23.51
CA VAL A 327 -14.67 2.11 -23.36
C VAL A 327 -13.43 2.87 -22.92
N PHE A 328 -12.80 2.41 -21.84
CA PHE A 328 -11.58 2.99 -21.29
C PHE A 328 -10.46 1.96 -21.26
N PHE A 329 -9.28 2.34 -21.74
CA PHE A 329 -8.10 1.50 -21.60
C PHE A 329 -7.67 1.43 -20.13
N HIS A 330 -7.39 0.22 -19.63
CA HIS A 330 -6.95 0.00 -18.26
C HIS A 330 -5.50 -0.50 -18.19
N THR A 331 -5.16 -1.59 -18.85
CA THR A 331 -3.82 -2.18 -18.73
C THR A 331 -3.45 -3.03 -19.95
N HIS A 332 -2.15 -3.05 -20.28
CA HIS A 332 -1.59 -4.00 -21.25
C HIS A 332 -1.40 -5.40 -20.68
N LEU A 333 -1.44 -5.53 -19.34
CA LEU A 333 -1.18 -6.76 -18.60
C LEU A 333 -2.42 -7.09 -17.73
N PRO A 334 -3.49 -7.65 -18.31
CA PRO A 334 -4.63 -8.14 -17.56
C PRO A 334 -4.27 -9.40 -16.78
N GLU A 335 -4.86 -9.58 -15.59
CA GLU A 335 -4.63 -10.75 -14.73
C GLU A 335 -5.88 -11.09 -13.92
N GLY A 336 -6.25 -12.37 -13.89
CA GLY A 336 -7.40 -12.86 -13.12
C GLY A 336 -8.70 -12.14 -13.50
N ARG A 337 -9.33 -11.48 -12.52
CA ARG A 337 -10.60 -10.73 -12.67
C ARG A 337 -10.41 -9.33 -13.31
N THR A 338 -9.18 -8.92 -13.60
CA THR A 338 -8.85 -7.60 -14.15
C THR A 338 -8.67 -7.66 -15.67
N GLY A 339 -9.51 -6.93 -16.40
CA GLY A 339 -9.47 -6.86 -17.86
C GLY A 339 -8.55 -5.77 -18.40
N SER A 340 -8.25 -5.83 -19.71
CA SER A 340 -7.41 -4.82 -20.38
C SER A 340 -8.12 -3.48 -20.56
N HIS A 341 -9.47 -3.51 -20.64
CA HIS A 341 -10.33 -2.34 -20.77
C HIS A 341 -11.44 -2.38 -19.73
N ILE A 342 -12.02 -1.21 -19.47
CA ILE A 342 -13.23 -1.04 -18.67
C ILE A 342 -14.34 -0.59 -19.61
N TYR A 343 -15.48 -1.27 -19.54
CA TYR A 343 -16.67 -0.97 -20.34
C TYR A 343 -17.75 -0.35 -19.46
N VAL A 344 -18.43 0.65 -20.02
CA VAL A 344 -19.61 1.27 -19.43
C VAL A 344 -20.81 0.93 -20.30
N TYR A 345 -21.85 0.40 -19.67
CA TYR A 345 -23.14 0.16 -20.31
C TYR A 345 -24.19 1.10 -19.71
N GLU A 346 -25.07 1.64 -20.55
CA GLU A 346 -26.27 2.38 -20.15
C GLU A 346 -27.51 1.57 -20.53
N ARG A 347 -28.50 1.52 -19.64
CA ARG A 347 -29.80 0.90 -19.93
C ARG A 347 -30.64 1.83 -20.81
N LYS A 348 -31.23 1.29 -21.87
CA LYS A 348 -32.14 2.02 -22.76
C LYS A 348 -33.49 2.35 -22.15
#